data_AF-A0A3M7B3R8-F1
#
_entry.id   AF-A0A3M7B3R8-F1
#
_cell.length_a   1.000
_cell.length_b   1.000
_cell.length_c   1.000
_cell.angle_alpha   90.00
_cell.angle_beta   90.00
_cell.angle_gamma   90.00
#
_symmetry.space_group_name_H-M   'P 1'
#
loop_
_entity.id
_entity.type
_entity.pdbx_description
1 polymer ?
#
loop_
_entity_poly.entity_id
_entity_poly.type
_entity_poly.pdbx_seq_one_letter_code
_entity_poly.pdbx_strand_id
1 'polypeptide(L)'
;MEYRSGMMHSWNHLCFKGGIFEVSVSLPGPAGIHGWWPGVWTMGNLGRPGYLATTDGMWPYTYNDCDAGITPNQSMTDGVSYLPGQRLPSCSCEGEDHPTPGKGRGCPEIDIIEVSADWGGMNAGVATQSFQVAPFDIWWYPNYEFMQTPSYEFSMVNTYTGGPFQQAVSTTSMLSNDWYDGKQFQSYWFEYVPGEGEDAYIAWVIGDIEMMRFDARAIGPNGNVGQRVIAEEPMSLIMNLGFSENWVAVDWENLYWPTDMYIDYVRWYQKEGEEMVTCDPPGYETTEYIRDHPAAYSNANYTHWEDAGYSWPKNTLMNGCSAGTENGNGNS
;
A
#
# COMPACT_ATOMS: atom_id res chain seq x y z
N MET A 1 26.38 8.81 -7.41
CA MET A 1 25.57 7.59 -7.46
C MET A 1 26.24 6.62 -8.42
N GLU A 2 26.65 5.45 -7.94
CA GLU A 2 27.38 4.44 -8.73
C GLU A 2 26.46 3.34 -9.29
N TYR A 3 25.20 3.27 -8.83
CA TYR A 3 24.22 2.27 -9.23
C TYR A 3 22.95 2.94 -9.79
N ARG A 4 22.21 2.20 -10.62
CA ARG A 4 20.92 2.63 -11.18
C ARG A 4 19.93 1.48 -11.13
N SER A 5 18.77 1.75 -10.51
CA SER A 5 17.61 0.86 -10.45
C SER A 5 16.56 1.23 -11.51
N GLY A 6 15.54 0.38 -11.62
CA GLY A 6 14.36 0.61 -12.45
C GLY A 6 13.07 0.55 -11.63
N MET A 7 12.13 1.43 -11.96
CA MET A 7 10.75 1.38 -11.50
C MET A 7 9.84 1.71 -12.69
N MET A 8 8.80 0.92 -12.88
CA MET A 8 7.72 1.15 -13.83
C MET A 8 6.41 1.18 -13.07
N HIS A 9 5.53 2.12 -13.39
CA HIS A 9 4.25 2.26 -12.71
C HIS A 9 3.15 2.74 -13.65
N SER A 10 1.90 2.44 -13.31
CA SER A 10 0.71 2.87 -14.06
C SER A 10 0.05 4.14 -13.52
N TRP A 11 0.67 4.78 -12.52
CA TRP A 11 0.15 5.97 -11.81
C TRP A 11 -0.52 6.98 -12.75
N ASN A 12 -1.78 7.31 -12.44
CA ASN A 12 -2.63 8.25 -13.16
C ASN A 12 -2.81 8.01 -14.67
N HIS A 13 -2.54 6.79 -15.13
CA HIS A 13 -2.74 6.35 -16.51
C HIS A 13 -3.68 5.15 -16.60
N LEU A 14 -3.47 4.16 -15.74
CA LEU A 14 -4.31 2.98 -15.61
C LEU A 14 -4.47 2.67 -14.12
N CYS A 15 -5.68 2.83 -13.62
CA CYS A 15 -6.04 2.54 -12.24
C CYS A 15 -7.24 1.60 -12.17
N PHE A 16 -7.41 0.97 -11.03
CA PHE A 16 -8.42 -0.06 -10.81
C PHE A 16 -8.92 -0.04 -9.38
N LYS A 17 -10.12 -0.58 -9.16
CA LYS A 17 -10.68 -0.76 -7.83
C LYS A 17 -11.35 -2.13 -7.71
N GLY A 18 -10.88 -2.91 -6.75
CA GLY A 18 -11.26 -4.32 -6.56
C GLY A 18 -10.78 -5.25 -7.69
N GLY A 19 -10.91 -6.55 -7.45
CA GLY A 19 -10.60 -7.60 -8.42
C GLY A 19 -9.29 -8.33 -8.12
N ILE A 20 -8.75 -8.96 -9.15
CA ILE A 20 -7.55 -9.81 -9.08
C ILE A 20 -6.41 -9.16 -9.84
N PHE A 21 -5.22 -9.16 -9.26
CA PHE A 21 -3.98 -8.66 -9.86
C PHE A 21 -2.94 -9.74 -9.89
N GLU A 22 -2.59 -10.20 -11.09
CA GLU A 22 -1.65 -11.30 -11.31
C GLU A 22 -0.46 -10.86 -12.14
N VAL A 23 0.73 -11.20 -11.66
CA VAL A 23 1.99 -11.00 -12.38
C VAL A 23 2.74 -12.32 -12.50
N SER A 24 3.39 -12.54 -13.64
CA SER A 24 4.32 -13.65 -13.84
C SER A 24 5.73 -13.11 -13.89
N VAL A 25 6.54 -13.51 -12.90
CA VAL A 25 7.84 -12.90 -12.62
C VAL A 25 8.92 -13.97 -12.53
N SER A 26 10.09 -13.68 -13.11
CA SER A 26 11.35 -14.31 -12.71
C SER A 26 12.17 -13.28 -11.94
N LEU A 27 12.44 -13.60 -10.67
CA LEU A 27 13.04 -12.69 -9.70
C LEU A 27 14.53 -12.47 -10.01
N PRO A 28 15.08 -11.30 -9.65
CA PRO A 28 16.50 -11.04 -9.80
C PRO A 28 17.29 -11.91 -8.85
N GLY A 29 18.28 -12.62 -9.36
CA GLY A 29 19.17 -13.38 -8.49
C GLY A 29 20.44 -12.63 -8.13
N PRO A 30 21.32 -13.29 -7.36
CA PRO A 30 21.21 -14.70 -6.98
C PRO A 30 20.10 -14.95 -5.94
N ALA A 31 19.40 -16.07 -6.08
CA ALA A 31 18.36 -16.48 -5.13
C ALA A 31 18.96 -16.73 -3.74
N GLY A 32 18.21 -16.37 -2.68
CA GLY A 32 18.62 -16.64 -1.30
C GLY A 32 19.76 -15.77 -0.78
N ILE A 33 20.14 -14.70 -1.49
CA ILE A 33 21.14 -13.73 -1.05
C ILE A 33 20.47 -12.39 -0.70
N HIS A 34 20.78 -11.85 0.47
CA HIS A 34 20.25 -10.55 0.89
C HIS A 34 20.84 -9.40 0.07
N GLY A 35 19.97 -8.48 -0.33
CA GLY A 35 20.37 -7.19 -0.88
C GLY A 35 19.36 -6.66 -1.89
N TRP A 36 18.96 -7.48 -2.87
CA TRP A 36 17.91 -7.10 -3.80
C TRP A 36 16.56 -6.97 -3.09
N TRP A 37 15.82 -5.95 -3.49
CA TRP A 37 14.42 -5.74 -3.12
C TRP A 37 13.62 -5.54 -4.42
N PRO A 38 13.26 -6.63 -5.11
CA PRO A 38 12.27 -6.58 -6.17
C PRO A 38 10.88 -6.51 -5.54
N GLY A 39 10.07 -5.59 -6.05
CA GLY A 39 8.72 -5.34 -5.59
C GLY A 39 7.74 -5.29 -6.75
N VAL A 40 6.58 -5.93 -6.58
CA VAL A 40 5.38 -5.70 -7.36
C VAL A 40 4.27 -5.40 -6.36
N TRP A 41 3.72 -4.19 -6.44
CA TRP A 41 2.81 -3.68 -5.43
C TRP A 41 1.88 -2.64 -6.06
N THR A 42 0.88 -2.22 -5.28
CA THR A 42 -0.14 -1.28 -5.74
C THR A 42 -0.27 -0.14 -4.76
N MET A 43 -0.60 1.05 -5.24
CA MET A 43 -0.75 2.26 -4.42
C MET A 43 -1.97 3.07 -4.83
N GLY A 44 -2.71 3.61 -3.85
CA GLY A 44 -3.79 4.55 -4.10
C GLY A 44 -3.33 5.76 -4.93
N ASN A 45 -4.10 6.12 -5.96
CA ASN A 45 -3.67 7.01 -7.05
C ASN A 45 -3.39 8.46 -6.62
N LEU A 46 -3.88 8.89 -5.45
CA LEU A 46 -3.53 10.20 -4.87
C LEU A 46 -2.04 10.30 -4.52
N GLY A 47 -1.34 9.17 -4.38
CA GLY A 47 0.09 9.10 -4.14
C GLY A 47 0.83 8.76 -5.41
N ARG A 48 1.98 9.39 -5.64
CA ARG A 48 2.87 9.09 -6.75
C ARG A 48 4.14 8.42 -6.22
N PRO A 49 4.44 7.17 -6.63
CA PRO A 49 5.66 6.47 -6.22
C PRO A 49 6.92 7.31 -6.49
N GLY A 50 7.75 7.49 -5.45
CA GLY A 50 8.97 8.30 -5.52
C GLY A 50 8.79 9.82 -5.35
N TYR A 51 7.58 10.31 -5.03
CA TYR A 51 7.28 11.72 -4.79
C TYR A 51 6.70 11.90 -3.39
N LEU A 52 7.58 12.08 -2.40
CA LEU A 52 7.25 11.99 -0.98
C LEU A 52 6.20 13.02 -0.51
N ALA A 53 6.19 14.23 -1.05
CA ALA A 53 5.16 15.22 -0.75
C ALA A 53 3.72 14.71 -1.06
N THR A 54 3.56 13.81 -2.03
CA THR A 54 2.24 13.25 -2.38
C THR A 54 1.76 12.20 -1.39
N THR A 55 2.69 11.54 -0.69
CA THR A 55 2.41 10.51 0.33
C THR A 55 2.33 11.08 1.75
N ASP A 56 2.77 12.33 1.96
CA ASP A 56 2.73 13.02 3.25
C ASP A 56 1.29 13.17 3.79
N GLY A 57 1.01 12.51 4.92
CA GLY A 57 -0.34 12.37 5.51
C GLY A 57 -1.34 11.58 4.68
N MET A 58 -0.88 10.83 3.66
CA MET A 58 -1.73 10.10 2.74
C MET A 58 -1.45 8.61 2.77
N TRP A 59 -0.17 8.23 2.71
CA TRP A 59 0.23 6.83 2.84
C TRP A 59 0.45 6.48 4.33
N PRO A 60 0.04 5.29 4.80
CA PRO A 60 -0.81 4.28 4.16
C PRO A 60 -2.27 4.37 4.64
N TYR A 61 -2.86 5.58 4.68
CA TYR A 61 -4.19 5.76 5.27
C TYR A 61 -5.29 5.00 4.51
N THR A 62 -6.10 4.27 5.28
CA THR A 62 -7.23 3.43 4.83
C THR A 62 -8.45 3.69 5.72
N TYR A 63 -8.82 4.97 5.88
CA TYR A 63 -9.63 5.39 7.01
C TYR A 63 -10.62 6.49 6.68
N ASN A 64 -11.83 6.33 7.21
CA ASN A 64 -12.98 7.20 6.92
C ASN A 64 -13.60 7.82 8.18
N ASP A 65 -13.22 7.40 9.38
CA ASP A 65 -13.74 7.96 10.63
C ASP A 65 -13.03 9.26 11.03
N CYS A 66 -13.72 10.09 11.81
CA CYS A 66 -13.20 11.35 12.33
C CYS A 66 -12.97 11.24 13.85
N ASP A 67 -11.88 10.61 14.23
CA ASP A 67 -11.47 10.41 15.63
C ASP A 67 -9.94 10.56 15.78
N ALA A 68 -9.36 10.00 16.84
CA ALA A 68 -7.93 10.13 17.08
C ALA A 68 -7.06 9.62 15.91
N GLY A 69 -7.56 8.69 15.08
CA GLY A 69 -6.82 8.10 13.97
C GLY A 69 -6.33 9.11 12.94
N ILE A 70 -7.04 10.23 12.76
CA ILE A 70 -6.68 11.27 11.78
C ILE A 70 -5.68 12.29 12.32
N THR A 71 -5.34 12.23 13.61
CA THR A 71 -4.49 13.22 14.27
C THR A 71 -3.01 12.82 14.21
N PRO A 72 -2.06 13.76 14.37
CA PRO A 72 -0.65 13.44 14.48
C PRO A 72 -0.39 12.35 15.54
N ASN A 73 0.41 11.34 15.17
CA ASN A 73 0.72 10.16 15.99
C ASN A 73 -0.52 9.39 16.50
N GLN A 74 -1.68 9.54 15.86
CA GLN A 74 -2.97 9.04 16.34
C GLN A 74 -3.33 9.52 17.77
N SER A 75 -2.86 10.71 18.16
CA SER A 75 -2.94 11.25 19.53
C SER A 75 -2.29 10.35 20.60
N MET A 76 -1.32 9.52 20.20
CA MET A 76 -0.54 8.67 21.10
C MET A 76 0.87 9.21 21.29
N THR A 77 1.44 8.98 22.48
CA THR A 77 2.81 9.39 22.84
C THR A 77 3.74 8.20 23.09
N ASP A 78 3.29 6.98 22.77
CA ASP A 78 3.99 5.72 22.98
C ASP A 78 4.99 5.38 21.86
N GLY A 79 4.92 6.11 20.74
CA GLY A 79 5.77 5.92 19.57
C GLY A 79 5.28 4.85 18.61
N VAL A 80 4.03 4.39 18.74
CA VAL A 80 3.42 3.47 17.77
C VAL A 80 3.27 4.14 16.40
N SER A 81 2.89 5.42 16.36
CA SER A 81 2.75 6.16 15.10
C SER A 81 3.54 7.46 15.12
N TYR A 82 4.28 7.70 14.03
CA TYR A 82 4.94 8.96 13.67
C TYR A 82 4.28 9.59 12.43
N LEU A 83 3.09 9.13 12.05
CA LEU A 83 2.35 9.75 10.95
C LEU A 83 1.91 11.17 11.35
N PRO A 84 1.95 12.13 10.41
CA PRO A 84 1.59 13.54 10.67
C PRO A 84 0.09 13.76 10.89
N GLY A 85 -0.73 12.70 10.79
CA GLY A 85 -2.18 12.78 10.69
C GLY A 85 -2.65 12.58 9.25
N GLN A 86 -3.92 12.22 9.09
CA GLN A 86 -4.52 12.06 7.76
C GLN A 86 -4.71 13.44 7.15
N ARG A 87 -4.12 13.69 5.98
CA ARG A 87 -4.18 14.99 5.29
C ARG A 87 -5.59 15.27 4.76
N LEU A 88 -6.26 14.23 4.29
CA LEU A 88 -7.59 14.28 3.68
C LEU A 88 -8.61 13.44 4.48
N PRO A 89 -8.96 13.85 5.72
CA PRO A 89 -9.93 13.13 6.54
C PRO A 89 -11.36 13.42 6.09
N SER A 90 -12.30 12.52 6.41
CA SER A 90 -13.72 12.67 6.10
C SER A 90 -14.34 13.95 6.67
N CYS A 91 -13.83 14.43 7.80
CA CYS A 91 -14.29 15.64 8.47
C CYS A 91 -13.45 16.88 8.18
N SER A 92 -12.89 16.99 6.98
CA SER A 92 -12.25 18.22 6.50
C SER A 92 -13.21 19.40 6.63
N CYS A 93 -12.69 20.57 7.07
CA CYS A 93 -13.52 21.76 7.24
C CYS A 93 -14.12 22.21 5.90
N GLU A 94 -15.28 22.87 5.96
CA GLU A 94 -15.91 23.48 4.79
C GLU A 94 -14.93 24.45 4.08
N GLY A 95 -14.76 24.24 2.77
CA GLY A 95 -13.91 25.08 1.91
C GLY A 95 -12.41 24.79 1.97
N GLU A 96 -11.95 23.83 2.78
CA GLU A 96 -10.57 23.35 2.74
C GLU A 96 -10.33 22.44 1.52
N ASP A 97 -9.06 22.32 1.11
CA ASP A 97 -8.66 21.48 -0.02
C ASP A 97 -8.94 20.00 0.25
N HIS A 98 -9.82 19.41 -0.55
CA HIS A 98 -10.20 18.01 -0.43
C HIS A 98 -10.89 17.52 -1.71
N PRO A 99 -10.50 16.38 -2.32
CA PRO A 99 -11.08 15.89 -3.57
C PRO A 99 -12.56 15.49 -3.43
N THR A 100 -12.95 14.99 -2.25
CA THR A 100 -14.28 14.43 -1.99
C THR A 100 -14.74 14.69 -0.54
N PRO A 101 -15.07 15.94 -0.14
CA PRO A 101 -15.36 16.29 1.25
C PRO A 101 -16.43 15.40 1.89
N GLY A 102 -16.25 14.95 3.14
CA GLY A 102 -17.17 13.99 3.77
C GLY A 102 -16.70 12.54 3.71
N LYS A 103 -15.60 12.26 2.98
CA LYS A 103 -15.02 10.94 2.84
C LYS A 103 -13.51 10.98 3.07
N GLY A 104 -13.00 10.11 3.92
CA GLY A 104 -11.56 10.01 4.17
C GLY A 104 -10.85 9.42 2.97
N ARG A 105 -9.75 10.06 2.59
CA ARG A 105 -8.93 9.70 1.44
C ARG A 105 -7.51 9.36 1.87
N GLY A 106 -6.84 8.53 1.09
CA GLY A 106 -5.51 8.03 1.43
C GLY A 106 -4.76 7.47 0.23
N CYS A 107 -3.61 6.88 0.52
CA CYS A 107 -2.78 6.13 -0.43
C CYS A 107 -2.48 4.75 0.16
N PRO A 108 -3.49 3.86 0.27
CA PRO A 108 -3.28 2.47 0.68
C PRO A 108 -2.25 1.79 -0.22
N GLU A 109 -1.61 0.76 0.32
CA GLU A 109 -0.64 -0.06 -0.40
C GLU A 109 -0.96 -1.54 -0.21
N ILE A 110 -1.10 -2.28 -1.33
CA ILE A 110 -1.23 -3.74 -1.35
C ILE A 110 -0.05 -4.31 -2.14
N ASP A 111 0.79 -5.07 -1.47
CA ASP A 111 1.97 -5.71 -2.03
C ASP A 111 1.59 -7.08 -2.61
N ILE A 112 1.81 -7.28 -3.91
CA ILE A 112 1.66 -8.60 -4.55
C ILE A 112 2.83 -9.47 -4.14
N ILE A 113 4.04 -8.91 -4.21
CA ILE A 113 5.29 -9.50 -3.73
C ILE A 113 6.32 -8.41 -3.44
N GLU A 114 6.97 -8.49 -2.28
CA GLU A 114 8.31 -7.93 -2.08
C GLU A 114 9.23 -9.06 -1.66
N VAL A 115 10.44 -9.13 -2.20
CA VAL A 115 11.29 -10.30 -1.98
C VAL A 115 12.58 -9.93 -1.26
N SER A 116 13.00 -10.86 -0.42
CA SER A 116 14.30 -10.88 0.26
C SER A 116 14.82 -12.32 0.30
N ALA A 117 15.82 -12.57 1.14
CA ALA A 117 16.31 -13.89 1.46
C ALA A 117 15.91 -14.30 2.88
N ASP A 118 16.03 -15.59 3.18
CA ASP A 118 15.79 -16.10 4.52
C ASP A 118 16.92 -15.75 5.50
N TRP A 119 16.56 -15.45 6.74
CA TRP A 119 17.50 -15.25 7.86
C TRP A 119 17.90 -16.56 8.57
N GLY A 120 17.29 -17.68 8.20
CA GLY A 120 17.48 -19.00 8.80
C GLY A 120 18.71 -19.75 8.29
N GLY A 121 19.42 -19.20 7.29
CA GLY A 121 20.55 -19.84 6.63
C GLY A 121 20.15 -20.98 5.70
N MET A 122 18.90 -21.00 5.22
CA MET A 122 18.40 -22.00 4.26
C MET A 122 18.83 -21.67 2.82
N ASN A 123 19.38 -20.46 2.60
CA ASN A 123 19.76 -19.94 1.30
C ASN A 123 18.60 -19.99 0.30
N ALA A 124 17.43 -19.57 0.76
CA ALA A 124 16.17 -19.56 0.03
C ALA A 124 15.62 -18.13 -0.10
N GLY A 125 14.93 -17.89 -1.21
CA GLY A 125 14.14 -16.69 -1.39
C GLY A 125 12.94 -16.64 -0.45
N VAL A 126 12.54 -15.43 -0.07
CA VAL A 126 11.36 -15.18 0.76
C VAL A 126 10.56 -14.04 0.17
N ALA A 127 9.25 -14.20 0.00
CA ALA A 127 8.33 -13.12 -0.35
C ALA A 127 7.56 -12.63 0.88
N THR A 128 7.38 -11.32 1.00
CA THR A 128 6.35 -10.70 1.80
C THR A 128 5.17 -10.36 0.89
N GLN A 129 3.97 -10.65 1.37
CA GLN A 129 2.71 -10.18 0.80
C GLN A 129 1.94 -9.47 1.87
N SER A 130 1.44 -8.28 1.57
CA SER A 130 1.24 -7.28 2.60
C SER A 130 0.17 -6.27 2.23
N PHE A 131 -0.57 -5.82 3.24
CA PHE A 131 -1.41 -4.63 3.18
C PHE A 131 -0.90 -3.63 4.22
N GLN A 132 -0.50 -2.44 3.76
CA GLN A 132 -0.08 -1.36 4.64
C GLN A 132 -1.30 -0.59 5.13
N VAL A 133 -1.37 -0.38 6.44
CA VAL A 133 -2.55 0.14 7.13
C VAL A 133 -2.16 1.33 7.99
N ALA A 134 -2.91 2.41 7.85
CA ALA A 134 -3.07 3.45 8.86
C ALA A 134 -4.54 3.84 8.99
N PRO A 135 -5.02 4.24 10.18
CA PRO A 135 -4.35 4.24 11.48
C PRO A 135 -3.97 2.85 11.99
N PHE A 136 -3.06 2.78 12.96
CA PHE A 136 -2.50 1.54 13.49
C PHE A 136 -3.30 0.98 14.66
N ASP A 137 -3.36 -0.34 14.74
CA ASP A 137 -3.66 -1.12 15.92
C ASP A 137 -2.62 -0.89 17.02
N ILE A 138 -3.02 -1.13 18.27
CA ILE A 138 -2.09 -1.17 19.40
C ILE A 138 -1.07 -2.30 19.12
N TRP A 139 0.22 -1.95 19.15
CA TRP A 139 1.34 -2.83 18.76
C TRP A 139 1.33 -3.32 17.30
N TRP A 140 0.61 -2.63 16.42
CA TRP A 140 0.45 -2.99 15.01
C TRP A 140 -0.13 -4.39 14.79
N TYR A 141 -0.80 -4.98 15.80
CA TYR A 141 -1.33 -6.33 15.70
C TYR A 141 -2.78 -6.32 15.20
N PRO A 142 -3.04 -6.84 13.98
CA PRO A 142 -4.41 -7.06 13.55
C PRO A 142 -5.07 -8.14 14.39
N ASN A 143 -6.39 -8.24 14.29
CA ASN A 143 -7.12 -9.34 14.89
C ASN A 143 -6.95 -10.62 14.05
N TYR A 144 -6.03 -11.49 14.51
CA TYR A 144 -5.72 -12.77 13.89
C TYR A 144 -6.89 -13.77 13.83
N GLU A 145 -8.00 -13.54 14.58
CA GLU A 145 -9.22 -14.38 14.47
C GLU A 145 -9.85 -14.32 13.07
N PHE A 146 -9.64 -13.21 12.35
CA PHE A 146 -10.16 -12.97 11.01
C PHE A 146 -9.11 -13.17 9.91
N MET A 147 -8.01 -13.84 10.24
CA MET A 147 -6.92 -14.16 9.32
C MET A 147 -6.78 -15.67 9.14
N GLN A 148 -6.39 -16.08 7.94
CA GLN A 148 -6.22 -17.47 7.55
C GLN A 148 -4.90 -17.63 6.80
N THR A 149 -4.13 -18.66 7.18
CA THR A 149 -2.92 -19.10 6.48
C THR A 149 -3.13 -20.56 6.09
N PRO A 150 -3.73 -20.85 4.92
CA PRO A 150 -4.13 -22.21 4.56
C PRO A 150 -2.94 -23.17 4.39
N SER A 151 -1.76 -22.63 4.09
CA SER A 151 -0.59 -23.38 3.63
C SER A 151 0.63 -23.15 4.51
N TYR A 152 0.58 -23.59 5.78
CA TYR A 152 1.67 -23.43 6.75
C TYR A 152 3.00 -24.12 6.36
N GLU A 153 3.00 -25.00 5.35
CA GLU A 153 4.21 -25.58 4.79
C GLU A 153 5.05 -24.55 4.02
N PHE A 154 4.39 -23.56 3.41
CA PHE A 154 5.03 -22.56 2.54
C PHE A 154 4.95 -21.14 3.08
N SER A 155 3.92 -20.82 3.87
CA SER A 155 3.66 -19.47 4.33
C SER A 155 3.39 -19.41 5.83
N MET A 156 3.82 -18.33 6.46
CA MET A 156 3.57 -18.04 7.87
C MET A 156 3.09 -16.60 8.02
N VAL A 157 2.34 -16.31 9.07
CA VAL A 157 2.08 -14.92 9.47
C VAL A 157 3.42 -14.24 9.70
N ASN A 158 3.61 -13.06 9.10
CA ASN A 158 4.87 -12.36 9.20
C ASN A 158 5.11 -11.88 10.64
N THR A 159 6.33 -12.07 11.13
CA THR A 159 6.72 -11.57 12.45
C THR A 159 6.96 -10.07 12.47
N TYR A 160 7.19 -9.46 11.29
CA TYR A 160 7.18 -8.01 11.13
C TYR A 160 5.73 -7.54 10.94
N THR A 161 5.25 -6.71 11.85
CA THR A 161 3.87 -6.21 11.84
C THR A 161 3.78 -4.72 11.55
N GLY A 162 4.91 -4.05 11.29
CA GLY A 162 4.94 -2.63 10.97
C GLY A 162 6.09 -1.88 11.63
N GLY A 163 6.01 -0.56 11.54
CA GLY A 163 6.94 0.39 12.12
C GLY A 163 6.27 1.76 12.33
N PRO A 164 7.05 2.81 12.64
CA PRO A 164 6.49 4.10 13.01
C PRO A 164 5.65 4.78 11.91
N PHE A 165 5.78 4.36 10.65
CA PHE A 165 5.05 4.95 9.52
C PHE A 165 4.00 4.01 8.89
N GLN A 166 3.90 2.76 9.33
CA GLN A 166 2.92 1.81 8.80
C GLN A 166 2.64 0.67 9.78
N GLN A 167 1.40 0.19 9.81
CA GLN A 167 1.12 -1.20 10.19
C GLN A 167 1.13 -2.07 8.93
N ALA A 168 1.65 -3.29 9.03
CA ALA A 168 1.64 -4.26 7.94
C ALA A 168 0.83 -5.50 8.35
N VAL A 169 -0.29 -5.74 7.66
CA VAL A 169 -0.99 -7.03 7.73
C VAL A 169 -0.40 -7.92 6.65
N SER A 170 0.49 -8.84 7.04
CA SER A 170 1.34 -9.52 6.08
C SER A 170 1.61 -10.99 6.39
N THR A 171 1.99 -11.71 5.33
CA THR A 171 2.49 -13.08 5.39
C THR A 171 3.88 -13.15 4.75
N THR A 172 4.65 -14.13 5.19
CA THR A 172 5.98 -14.44 4.68
C THR A 172 5.94 -15.84 4.07
N SER A 173 6.22 -15.93 2.77
CA SER A 173 6.24 -17.19 2.02
C SER A 173 7.65 -17.56 1.57
N MET A 174 8.02 -18.84 1.73
CA MET A 174 9.25 -19.39 1.17
C MET A 174 9.12 -19.58 -0.35
N LEU A 175 10.17 -19.22 -1.09
CA LEU A 175 10.19 -19.28 -2.55
C LEU A 175 11.15 -20.37 -3.06
N SER A 176 10.85 -20.90 -4.25
CA SER A 176 11.81 -21.74 -4.96
C SER A 176 12.93 -20.89 -5.55
N ASN A 177 14.18 -21.33 -5.38
CA ASN A 177 15.34 -20.71 -6.02
C ASN A 177 15.36 -20.89 -7.54
N ASP A 178 14.51 -21.76 -8.09
CA ASP A 178 14.33 -21.92 -9.54
C ASP A 178 13.58 -20.74 -10.17
N TRP A 179 12.86 -19.93 -9.38
CA TRP A 179 12.09 -18.77 -9.87
C TRP A 179 12.92 -17.51 -10.11
N TYR A 180 14.26 -17.62 -10.08
CA TYR A 180 15.20 -16.52 -10.18
C TYR A 180 16.06 -16.61 -11.45
N ASP A 181 16.72 -15.52 -11.82
CA ASP A 181 17.73 -15.47 -12.90
C ASP A 181 17.21 -15.92 -14.27
N GLY A 182 15.92 -15.71 -14.56
CA GLY A 182 15.31 -16.13 -15.81
C GLY A 182 15.20 -17.65 -15.99
N LYS A 183 15.44 -18.45 -14.94
CA LYS A 183 15.35 -19.92 -14.99
C LYS A 183 13.91 -20.39 -15.13
N GLN A 184 13.02 -19.82 -14.33
CA GLN A 184 11.58 -20.09 -14.35
C GLN A 184 10.82 -18.83 -13.94
N PHE A 185 9.63 -18.67 -14.54
CA PHE A 185 8.65 -17.70 -14.12
C PHE A 185 7.64 -18.33 -13.16
N GLN A 186 7.23 -17.56 -12.16
CA GLN A 186 6.19 -17.94 -11.23
C GLN A 186 5.11 -16.85 -11.20
N SER A 187 3.85 -17.26 -11.11
CA SER A 187 2.74 -16.32 -10.92
C SER A 187 2.57 -15.97 -9.44
N TYR A 188 2.31 -14.69 -9.20
CA TYR A 188 2.00 -14.10 -7.90
C TYR A 188 0.80 -13.21 -8.07
N TRP A 189 -0.18 -13.32 -7.17
CA TRP A 189 -1.39 -12.52 -7.28
C TRP A 189 -2.09 -12.28 -5.96
N PHE A 190 -2.93 -11.26 -5.94
CA PHE A 190 -3.96 -11.11 -4.92
C PHE A 190 -5.34 -10.92 -5.54
N GLU A 191 -6.38 -11.36 -4.82
CA GLU A 191 -7.75 -10.86 -4.98
C GLU A 191 -8.04 -9.88 -3.84
N TYR A 192 -8.70 -8.77 -4.14
CA TYR A 192 -9.25 -7.92 -3.09
C TYR A 192 -10.66 -7.40 -3.41
N VAL A 193 -11.43 -7.25 -2.34
CA VAL A 193 -12.76 -6.63 -2.35
C VAL A 193 -12.72 -5.41 -1.43
N PRO A 194 -12.88 -4.18 -1.97
CA PRO A 194 -12.90 -2.95 -1.18
C PRO A 194 -14.00 -2.92 -0.12
N GLY A 195 -13.76 -2.17 0.96
CA GLY A 195 -14.78 -1.82 1.94
C GLY A 195 -14.51 -2.35 3.35
N GLU A 196 -15.59 -2.61 4.07
CA GLU A 196 -15.59 -2.97 5.49
C GLU A 196 -16.37 -4.28 5.74
N GLY A 197 -16.23 -4.84 6.94
CA GLY A 197 -16.93 -6.06 7.35
C GLY A 197 -16.35 -7.33 6.73
N GLU A 198 -17.17 -8.38 6.69
CA GLU A 198 -16.73 -9.74 6.32
C GLU A 198 -16.65 -9.99 4.81
N ASP A 199 -17.34 -9.17 4.01
CA ASP A 199 -17.36 -9.29 2.55
C ASP A 199 -16.19 -8.56 1.88
N ALA A 200 -15.52 -7.66 2.61
CA ALA A 200 -14.32 -6.95 2.17
C ALA A 200 -13.07 -7.68 2.66
N TYR A 201 -12.21 -8.10 1.74
CA TYR A 201 -11.05 -8.94 2.07
C TYR A 201 -9.88 -8.76 1.10
N ILE A 202 -8.73 -9.29 1.48
CA ILE A 202 -7.58 -9.54 0.60
C ILE A 202 -7.15 -11.00 0.76
N ALA A 203 -6.85 -11.66 -0.37
CA ALA A 203 -6.28 -13.01 -0.41
C ALA A 203 -5.08 -13.05 -1.36
N TRP A 204 -3.95 -13.54 -0.89
CA TRP A 204 -2.71 -13.66 -1.66
C TRP A 204 -2.43 -15.10 -2.05
N VAL A 205 -1.93 -15.27 -3.27
CA VAL A 205 -1.67 -16.57 -3.88
C VAL A 205 -0.34 -16.55 -4.62
N ILE A 206 0.43 -17.64 -4.47
CA ILE A 206 1.58 -17.93 -5.33
C ILE A 206 1.25 -19.19 -6.13
N GLY A 207 1.22 -19.07 -7.45
CA GLY A 207 0.73 -20.14 -8.32
C GLY A 207 -0.74 -20.41 -8.06
N ASP A 208 -1.03 -21.61 -7.56
CA ASP A 208 -2.37 -22.09 -7.23
C ASP A 208 -2.60 -22.21 -5.70
N ILE A 209 -1.66 -21.71 -4.88
CA ILE A 209 -1.66 -21.92 -3.43
C ILE A 209 -1.96 -20.60 -2.72
N GLU A 210 -3.10 -20.53 -2.03
CA GLU A 210 -3.43 -19.41 -1.14
C GLU A 210 -2.48 -19.39 0.06
N MET A 211 -1.74 -18.30 0.18
CA MET A 211 -0.73 -18.08 1.21
C MET A 211 -1.34 -17.45 2.46
N MET A 212 -2.19 -16.44 2.26
CA MET A 212 -2.94 -15.80 3.34
C MET A 212 -4.22 -15.17 2.81
N ARG A 213 -5.25 -15.13 3.67
CA ARG A 213 -6.45 -14.33 3.49
C ARG A 213 -6.83 -13.65 4.79
N PHE A 214 -7.35 -12.44 4.72
CA PHE A 214 -8.08 -11.83 5.83
C PHE A 214 -9.20 -10.93 5.34
N ASP A 215 -10.23 -10.75 6.17
CA ASP A 215 -11.31 -9.80 5.93
C ASP A 215 -11.17 -8.55 6.82
N ALA A 216 -11.89 -7.47 6.48
CA ALA A 216 -11.73 -6.16 7.11
C ALA A 216 -11.95 -6.16 8.64
N ARG A 217 -12.58 -7.19 9.21
CA ARG A 217 -12.69 -7.33 10.67
C ARG A 217 -11.31 -7.53 11.34
N ALA A 218 -10.31 -8.03 10.61
CA ALA A 218 -8.92 -8.12 11.06
C ALA A 218 -8.32 -6.74 11.39
N ILE A 219 -8.82 -5.68 10.75
CA ILE A 219 -8.43 -4.28 10.97
C ILE A 219 -9.62 -3.45 11.50
N GLY A 220 -10.48 -4.10 12.29
CA GLY A 220 -11.61 -3.46 12.95
C GLY A 220 -11.22 -2.54 14.10
N PRO A 221 -12.19 -1.82 14.72
CA PRO A 221 -11.92 -0.83 15.76
C PRO A 221 -10.98 -1.31 16.86
N ASN A 222 -9.97 -0.52 17.19
CA ASN A 222 -8.98 -0.84 18.21
C ASN A 222 -8.53 0.42 18.96
N GLY A 223 -8.52 0.36 20.29
CA GLY A 223 -8.13 1.50 21.12
C GLY A 223 -9.05 2.70 20.90
N ASN A 224 -8.48 3.79 20.37
CA ASN A 224 -9.15 5.07 20.09
C ASN A 224 -9.42 5.31 18.60
N VAL A 225 -9.25 4.29 17.76
CA VAL A 225 -9.53 4.35 16.33
C VAL A 225 -10.64 3.37 15.96
N GLY A 226 -11.52 3.80 15.06
CA GLY A 226 -12.57 3.03 14.42
C GLY A 226 -12.09 2.05 13.35
N GLN A 227 -13.02 1.72 12.44
CA GLN A 227 -12.84 0.70 11.41
C GLN A 227 -11.88 1.21 10.33
N ARG A 228 -10.84 0.43 10.01
CA ARG A 228 -10.05 0.64 8.79
C ARG A 228 -10.67 -0.13 7.63
N VAL A 229 -10.43 0.31 6.41
CA VAL A 229 -11.09 -0.25 5.21
C VAL A 229 -10.10 -1.06 4.38
N ILE A 230 -10.56 -2.13 3.73
CA ILE A 230 -9.85 -2.67 2.58
C ILE A 230 -9.92 -1.62 1.47
N ALA A 231 -8.78 -1.34 0.83
CA ALA A 231 -8.54 -0.17 -0.01
C ALA A 231 -9.72 0.18 -0.95
N GLU A 232 -10.29 1.36 -0.73
CA GLU A 232 -11.37 1.94 -1.54
C GLU A 232 -10.86 2.91 -2.63
N GLU A 233 -9.59 3.29 -2.56
CA GLU A 233 -8.95 4.17 -3.53
C GLU A 233 -8.76 3.46 -4.89
N PRO A 234 -8.82 4.19 -6.02
CA PRO A 234 -8.31 3.66 -7.29
C PRO A 234 -6.81 3.38 -7.12
N MET A 235 -6.41 2.14 -7.34
CA MET A 235 -5.04 1.68 -7.17
C MET A 235 -4.31 1.72 -8.51
N SER A 236 -3.04 2.10 -8.46
CA SER A 236 -2.09 1.99 -9.57
C SER A 236 -1.09 0.86 -9.30
N LEU A 237 -0.54 0.25 -10.35
CA LEU A 237 0.47 -0.81 -10.24
C LEU A 237 1.88 -0.22 -10.27
N ILE A 238 2.77 -0.76 -9.45
CA ILE A 238 4.19 -0.46 -9.39
C ILE A 238 4.99 -1.76 -9.49
N MET A 239 6.06 -1.73 -10.28
CA MET A 239 7.07 -2.78 -10.37
C MET A 239 8.44 -2.13 -10.27
N ASN A 240 9.28 -2.59 -9.34
CA ASN A 240 10.63 -2.07 -9.18
C ASN A 240 11.64 -3.14 -8.83
N LEU A 241 12.90 -2.80 -9.09
CA LEU A 241 14.05 -3.50 -8.56
C LEU A 241 14.99 -2.48 -7.92
N GLY A 242 15.10 -2.53 -6.61
CA GLY A 242 16.00 -1.69 -5.83
C GLY A 242 16.85 -2.51 -4.86
N PHE A 243 17.62 -1.82 -4.04
CA PHE A 243 18.32 -2.35 -2.87
C PHE A 243 18.58 -1.20 -1.90
N SER A 244 18.64 -1.48 -0.60
CA SER A 244 18.95 -0.47 0.43
C SER A 244 19.35 -1.14 1.73
N GLU A 245 20.42 -0.61 2.35
CA GLU A 245 20.86 -1.01 3.69
C GLU A 245 19.82 -0.67 4.79
N ASN A 246 18.83 0.17 4.47
CA ASN A 246 17.72 0.46 5.38
C ASN A 246 16.66 -0.65 5.40
N TRP A 247 16.66 -1.55 4.41
CA TRP A 247 15.67 -2.64 4.31
C TRP A 247 16.27 -3.96 4.78
N VAL A 248 17.47 -4.29 4.27
CA VAL A 248 18.23 -5.49 4.64
C VAL A 248 19.72 -5.19 4.55
N ALA A 249 20.54 -5.93 5.30
CA ALA A 249 21.99 -5.89 5.11
C ALA A 249 22.34 -6.39 3.71
N VAL A 250 23.07 -5.60 2.93
CA VAL A 250 23.41 -5.96 1.55
C VAL A 250 24.65 -6.86 1.52
N ASP A 251 24.51 -8.07 0.97
CA ASP A 251 25.63 -9.00 0.81
C ASP A 251 26.44 -8.68 -0.45
N TRP A 252 27.26 -7.63 -0.37
CA TRP A 252 28.07 -7.13 -1.47
C TRP A 252 29.02 -8.17 -2.08
N GLU A 253 29.42 -9.21 -1.35
CA GLU A 253 30.35 -10.24 -1.82
C GLU A 253 29.67 -11.24 -2.76
N ASN A 254 28.41 -11.58 -2.48
CA ASN A 254 27.69 -12.63 -3.19
C ASN A 254 26.72 -12.10 -4.27
N LEU A 255 26.44 -10.80 -4.30
CA LEU A 255 25.66 -10.17 -5.36
C LEU A 255 26.48 -9.94 -6.64
N TYR A 256 25.80 -9.92 -7.80
CA TYR A 256 26.43 -9.63 -9.10
C TYR A 256 25.70 -8.54 -9.87
N TRP A 257 26.42 -7.84 -10.75
CA TRP A 257 25.92 -6.69 -11.50
C TRP A 257 26.22 -6.83 -13.01
N PRO A 258 25.28 -6.47 -13.92
CA PRO A 258 23.88 -6.15 -13.64
C PRO A 258 23.09 -7.39 -13.19
N THR A 259 21.97 -7.17 -12.50
CA THR A 259 20.93 -8.18 -12.29
C THR A 259 19.63 -7.68 -12.91
N ASP A 260 18.77 -8.61 -13.32
CA ASP A 260 17.54 -8.33 -14.04
C ASP A 260 16.35 -9.01 -13.37
N MET A 261 15.25 -8.28 -13.23
CA MET A 261 13.94 -8.81 -12.88
C MET A 261 13.11 -8.90 -14.17
N TYR A 262 12.57 -10.09 -14.46
CA TYR A 262 11.83 -10.34 -15.69
C TYR A 262 10.33 -10.41 -15.40
N ILE A 263 9.54 -9.68 -16.18
CA ILE A 263 8.07 -9.74 -16.16
C ILE A 263 7.60 -10.36 -17.47
N ASP A 264 6.94 -11.51 -17.40
CA ASP A 264 6.35 -12.16 -18.59
C ASP A 264 4.99 -11.52 -18.92
N TYR A 265 4.14 -11.38 -17.90
CA TYR A 265 2.86 -10.68 -18.05
C TYR A 265 2.41 -10.00 -16.77
N VAL A 266 1.49 -9.06 -16.96
CA VAL A 266 0.63 -8.47 -15.93
C VAL A 266 -0.81 -8.67 -16.39
N ARG A 267 -1.68 -9.17 -15.52
CA ARG A 267 -3.10 -9.36 -15.77
C ARG A 267 -3.92 -8.80 -14.64
N TRP A 268 -5.05 -8.21 -14.98
CA TRP A 268 -6.09 -7.88 -14.02
C TRP A 268 -7.38 -8.57 -14.43
N TYR A 269 -8.17 -8.98 -13.44
CA TYR A 269 -9.48 -9.57 -13.65
C TYR A 269 -10.50 -8.91 -12.74
N GLN A 270 -11.69 -8.64 -13.27
CA GLN A 270 -12.85 -8.18 -12.50
C GLN A 270 -14.02 -9.09 -12.81
N LYS A 271 -14.91 -9.27 -11.82
CA LYS A 271 -16.13 -10.05 -12.01
C LYS A 271 -17.02 -9.34 -13.03
N GLU A 272 -17.74 -10.13 -13.82
CA GLU A 272 -18.69 -9.60 -14.80
C GLU A 272 -19.74 -8.72 -14.09
N GLY A 273 -19.84 -7.46 -14.50
CA GLY A 273 -20.73 -6.46 -13.90
C GLY A 273 -20.14 -5.69 -12.71
N GLU A 274 -18.91 -5.98 -12.29
CA GLU A 274 -18.16 -5.27 -11.23
C GLU A 274 -16.94 -4.53 -11.80
N GLU A 275 -16.95 -4.20 -13.09
CA GLU A 275 -15.81 -3.55 -13.75
C GLU A 275 -15.60 -2.11 -13.24
N MET A 276 -14.38 -1.81 -12.80
CA MET A 276 -13.99 -0.51 -12.26
C MET A 276 -12.54 -0.21 -12.65
N VAL A 277 -12.33 0.17 -13.92
CA VAL A 277 -11.01 0.47 -14.51
C VAL A 277 -10.96 1.96 -14.84
N THR A 278 -10.69 2.75 -13.82
CA THR A 278 -10.64 4.20 -13.90
C THR A 278 -9.81 4.74 -12.73
N CYS A 279 -9.14 5.87 -12.95
CA CYS A 279 -8.51 6.64 -11.87
C CYS A 279 -9.51 7.58 -11.17
N ASP A 280 -10.75 7.65 -11.67
CA ASP A 280 -11.86 8.42 -11.11
C ASP A 280 -13.10 7.54 -10.85
N PRO A 281 -13.03 6.54 -9.95
CA PRO A 281 -14.20 5.81 -9.53
C PRO A 281 -15.16 6.76 -8.78
N PRO A 282 -16.50 6.57 -8.87
CA PRO A 282 -17.47 7.45 -8.24
C PRO A 282 -17.22 7.66 -6.74
N GLY A 283 -17.09 8.92 -6.34
CA GLY A 283 -16.81 9.33 -4.97
C GLY A 283 -15.40 9.01 -4.48
N TYR A 284 -14.49 8.67 -5.38
CA TYR A 284 -13.05 8.46 -5.12
C TYR A 284 -12.22 9.04 -6.28
N GLU A 285 -12.71 10.11 -6.89
CA GLU A 285 -12.05 10.82 -8.00
C GLU A 285 -10.69 11.40 -7.55
N THR A 286 -9.71 11.40 -8.46
CA THR A 286 -8.32 11.81 -8.19
C THR A 286 -7.74 12.74 -9.24
N THR A 287 -8.21 12.67 -10.49
CA THR A 287 -7.60 13.39 -11.62
C THR A 287 -7.58 14.90 -11.41
N GLU A 288 -8.70 15.49 -10.95
CA GLU A 288 -8.80 16.93 -10.70
C GLU A 288 -7.87 17.36 -9.56
N TYR A 289 -7.88 16.64 -8.45
CA TYR A 289 -6.99 16.92 -7.32
C TYR A 289 -5.51 16.87 -7.71
N ILE A 290 -5.09 15.84 -8.47
CA ILE A 290 -3.71 15.72 -8.95
C ILE A 290 -3.35 16.88 -9.87
N ARG A 291 -4.26 17.24 -10.79
CA ARG A 291 -4.07 18.33 -11.75
C ARG A 291 -3.92 19.69 -11.07
N ASP A 292 -4.64 19.92 -9.99
CA ASP A 292 -4.65 21.19 -9.27
C ASP A 292 -3.44 21.34 -8.32
N HIS A 293 -2.70 20.25 -8.09
CA HIS A 293 -1.51 20.20 -7.22
C HIS A 293 -0.19 19.86 -7.92
N PRO A 294 0.13 20.42 -9.11
CA PRO A 294 1.20 19.92 -9.97
C PRO A 294 2.60 19.98 -9.33
N ALA A 295 2.85 20.88 -8.38
CA ALA A 295 4.17 21.03 -7.76
C ALA A 295 4.57 19.78 -6.96
N ALA A 296 3.65 19.21 -6.18
CA ALA A 296 3.89 18.00 -5.39
C ALA A 296 4.14 16.78 -6.28
N TYR A 297 3.41 16.68 -7.39
CA TYR A 297 3.49 15.55 -8.31
C TYR A 297 4.63 15.66 -9.33
N SER A 298 5.32 16.80 -9.47
CA SER A 298 6.35 16.99 -10.52
C SER A 298 7.77 17.17 -9.99
N ASN A 299 7.96 17.32 -8.67
CA ASN A 299 9.27 17.49 -8.06
C ASN A 299 9.51 16.49 -6.92
N ALA A 300 10.37 15.49 -7.18
CA ALA A 300 10.72 14.46 -6.21
C ALA A 300 11.58 14.96 -5.02
N ASN A 301 12.07 16.20 -5.05
CA ASN A 301 12.81 16.78 -3.92
C ASN A 301 11.90 17.35 -2.83
N TYR A 302 10.59 17.50 -3.10
CA TYR A 302 9.63 17.89 -2.07
C TYR A 302 9.26 16.69 -1.23
N THR A 303 9.45 16.80 0.08
CA THR A 303 9.26 15.72 1.03
C THR A 303 7.96 15.86 1.83
N HIS A 304 7.53 17.09 2.06
CA HIS A 304 6.28 17.43 2.73
C HIS A 304 5.32 18.16 1.79
N TRP A 305 4.02 18.09 2.08
CA TRP A 305 2.99 18.79 1.31
C TRP A 305 3.24 20.31 1.24
N GLU A 306 3.69 20.89 2.34
CA GLU A 306 4.03 22.31 2.46
C GLU A 306 5.27 22.70 1.64
N ASP A 307 6.21 21.78 1.40
CA ASP A 307 7.38 22.03 0.55
C ASP A 307 6.97 22.35 -0.90
N ALA A 308 5.83 21.79 -1.34
CA ALA A 308 5.22 22.05 -2.63
C ALA A 308 4.39 23.35 -2.69
N GLY A 309 4.30 24.08 -1.58
CA GLY A 309 3.61 25.38 -1.49
C GLY A 309 2.11 25.28 -1.16
N TYR A 310 1.64 24.13 -0.72
CA TYR A 310 0.24 23.90 -0.35
C TYR A 310 0.05 23.89 1.17
N SER A 311 -1.06 24.46 1.65
CA SER A 311 -1.38 24.43 3.09
C SER A 311 -1.93 23.08 3.50
N TRP A 312 -1.64 22.65 4.73
CA TRP A 312 -2.28 21.47 5.32
C TRP A 312 -3.78 21.71 5.56
N PRO A 313 -4.69 20.87 5.00
CA PRO A 313 -6.13 21.03 5.19
C PRO A 313 -6.55 20.91 6.66
N LYS A 314 -7.51 21.75 7.09
CA LYS A 314 -8.07 21.70 8.45
C LYS A 314 -9.20 20.67 8.58
N ASN A 315 -9.45 20.19 9.79
CA ASN A 315 -10.58 19.30 10.11
C ASN A 315 -11.32 19.71 11.39
N THR A 316 -12.55 19.22 11.54
CA THR A 316 -13.43 19.58 12.66
C THR A 316 -12.87 19.19 14.01
N LEU A 317 -12.16 18.06 14.09
CA LEU A 317 -11.63 17.51 15.34
C LEU A 317 -10.56 18.40 15.96
N MET A 318 -9.68 18.98 15.13
CA MET A 318 -8.54 19.77 15.59
C MET A 318 -8.76 21.29 15.51
N ASN A 319 -9.74 21.76 14.71
CA ASN A 319 -9.84 23.18 14.35
C ASN A 319 -11.17 23.85 14.71
N GLY A 320 -12.15 23.14 15.27
CA GLY A 320 -13.41 23.75 15.76
C GLY A 320 -14.29 24.37 14.65
N CYS A 321 -14.18 23.85 13.43
CA CYS A 321 -14.95 24.26 12.26
C CYS A 321 -16.17 23.34 12.02
N SER A 322 -16.96 23.61 10.98
CA SER A 322 -17.98 22.68 10.47
C SER A 322 -17.40 21.85 9.32
N ALA A 323 -17.83 20.59 9.21
CA ALA A 323 -17.38 19.69 8.15
C ALA A 323 -17.96 20.14 6.79
N GLY A 324 -17.13 20.09 5.74
CA GLY A 324 -17.62 20.17 4.37
C GLY A 324 -18.42 18.92 4.03
N THR A 325 -19.47 19.08 3.22
CA THR A 325 -20.20 17.97 2.62
C THR A 325 -19.80 17.82 1.16
N GLU A 326 -19.87 16.61 0.59
CA GLU A 326 -19.94 16.45 -0.86
C GLU A 326 -21.10 17.34 -1.32
N ASN A 327 -20.78 18.48 -1.93
CA ASN A 327 -21.81 19.31 -2.55
C ASN A 327 -22.36 18.48 -3.70
N GLY A 328 -23.45 17.75 -3.44
CA GLY A 328 -24.25 17.16 -4.49
C GLY A 328 -24.57 18.29 -5.46
N ASN A 329 -24.08 18.16 -6.70
CA ASN A 329 -24.27 19.13 -7.77
C ASN A 329 -25.63 19.81 -7.65
N GLY A 330 -25.61 21.03 -7.09
CA GLY A 330 -26.75 21.91 -7.02
C GLY A 330 -27.02 22.41 -8.43
N ASN A 331 -27.71 21.60 -9.24
CA ASN A 331 -28.48 22.13 -10.36
C ASN A 331 -29.65 22.92 -9.77
N SER A 332 -29.42 24.22 -9.56
CA SER A 332 -30.46 25.25 -9.55
C SER A 332 -30.50 25.94 -10.90
#